data_AF-A0A522VMF2-F1
#
_entry.id   AF-A0A522VMF2-F1
#
_cell.length_a   1.000
_cell.length_b   1.000
_cell.length_c   1.000
_cell.angle_alpha   90.00
_cell.angle_beta   90.00
_cell.angle_gamma   90.00
#
_symmetry.space_group_name_H-M   'P 1'
#
loop_
_entity.id
_entity.type
_entity.pdbx_description
1 polymer ?
#
loop_
_entity_poly.entity_id
_entity_poly.type
_entity_poly.pdbx_seq_one_letter_code
_entity_poly.pdbx_strand_id
1 'polypeptide(L)'
;MDRKQQDVPRLTKEGPALCLACRHEWVAVAPVGTDWLECPGCALSKGRFRGPTYPEHDQIFICECGNDLFVLSRQHGMLCPNCGLWQRPYD
;
A
#
# COMPACT_ATOMS: atom_id res chain seq x y z
N MET A 1 -4.56 -39.01 8.65
CA MET A 1 -5.22 -38.38 7.50
C MET A 1 -4.62 -37.00 7.35
N ASP A 2 -3.60 -36.89 6.50
CA ASP A 2 -2.87 -35.65 6.27
C ASP A 2 -3.78 -34.63 5.58
N ARG A 3 -4.01 -33.49 6.24
CA ARG A 3 -4.56 -32.32 5.59
C ARG A 3 -3.49 -31.81 4.64
N LYS A 4 -3.62 -32.12 3.35
CA LYS A 4 -2.82 -31.49 2.29
C LYS A 4 -2.95 -29.97 2.45
N GLN A 5 -1.85 -29.32 2.81
CA GLN A 5 -1.72 -27.87 2.83
C GLN A 5 -2.08 -27.39 1.43
N GLN A 6 -3.25 -26.76 1.27
CA GLN A 6 -3.67 -26.19 0.00
C GLN A 6 -2.73 -25.04 -0.33
N ASP A 7 -2.17 -25.06 -1.53
CA ASP A 7 -1.24 -24.05 -2.05
C ASP A 7 -2.07 -22.78 -2.38
N VAL A 8 -2.26 -21.91 -1.39
CA VAL A 8 -2.96 -20.63 -1.59
C VAL A 8 -2.01 -19.71 -2.38
N PRO A 9 -2.41 -19.20 -3.56
CA PRO A 9 -1.58 -18.28 -4.31
C PRO A 9 -1.24 -17.07 -3.44
N ARG A 10 0.03 -16.87 -3.15
CA ARG A 10 0.48 -15.70 -2.40
C ARG A 10 0.40 -14.51 -3.33
N LEU A 11 -0.51 -13.57 -3.05
CA LEU A 11 -0.64 -12.34 -3.84
C LEU A 11 0.71 -11.61 -3.87
N THR A 12 1.12 -11.17 -5.05
CA THR A 12 2.31 -10.34 -5.26
C THR A 12 1.90 -8.90 -5.59
N LYS A 13 2.74 -7.95 -5.17
CA LYS A 13 2.71 -6.55 -5.58
C LYS A 13 3.93 -6.29 -6.45
N GLU A 14 3.72 -5.55 -7.53
CA GLU A 14 4.77 -5.01 -8.38
C GLU A 14 4.67 -3.49 -8.47
N GLY A 15 5.80 -2.82 -8.72
CA GLY A 15 5.80 -1.38 -8.94
C GLY A 15 7.13 -0.68 -8.65
N PRO A 16 7.16 0.65 -8.80
CA PRO A 16 8.36 1.45 -8.56
C PRO A 16 8.74 1.40 -7.08
N ALA A 17 10.05 1.29 -6.84
CA ALA A 17 10.67 1.29 -5.52
C ALA A 17 11.86 2.25 -5.48
N LEU A 18 12.19 2.72 -4.27
CA LEU A 18 13.35 3.58 -4.04
C LEU A 18 14.03 3.24 -2.71
N CYS A 19 15.35 3.42 -2.66
CA CYS A 19 16.12 3.26 -1.44
C CYS A 19 16.11 4.55 -0.63
N LEU A 20 15.73 4.47 0.65
CA LEU A 20 15.74 5.60 1.57
C LEU A 20 17.15 6.07 1.95
N ALA A 21 18.20 5.28 1.65
CA ALA A 21 19.59 5.62 1.93
C ALA A 21 20.32 6.16 0.71
N CYS A 22 20.55 5.33 -0.32
CA CYS A 22 21.33 5.71 -1.49
C CYS A 22 20.51 6.30 -2.64
N ARG A 23 19.18 6.44 -2.47
CA ARG A 23 18.26 7.00 -3.48
C ARG A 23 18.19 6.24 -4.81
N HIS A 24 18.78 5.06 -4.90
CA HIS A 24 18.62 4.18 -6.06
C HIS A 24 17.14 3.84 -6.28
N GLU A 25 16.69 3.88 -7.53
CA GLU A 25 15.30 3.57 -7.94
C GLU A 25 15.29 2.31 -8.82
N TRP A 26 14.29 1.45 -8.63
CA TRP A 26 14.12 0.22 -9.41
C TRP A 26 12.65 -0.20 -9.46
N VAL A 27 12.32 -1.20 -10.28
CA VAL A 27 11.00 -1.87 -10.26
C VAL A 27 11.13 -3.14 -9.41
N ALA A 28 10.29 -3.26 -8.39
CA ALA A 28 10.30 -4.38 -7.46
C ALA A 28 9.07 -5.27 -7.66
N VAL A 29 9.22 -6.56 -7.34
CA VAL A 29 8.13 -7.52 -7.17
C VAL A 29 8.31 -8.20 -5.82
N ALA A 30 7.27 -8.22 -4.98
CA ALA A 30 7.32 -8.83 -3.66
C ALA A 30 5.93 -9.34 -3.23
N PRO A 31 5.83 -10.27 -2.26
CA PRO A 31 4.55 -10.62 -1.66
C PRO A 31 3.80 -9.41 -1.10
N VAL A 32 2.48 -9.42 -1.16
CA VAL A 32 1.65 -8.44 -0.46
C VAL A 32 1.96 -8.50 1.04
N GLY A 33 2.16 -7.32 1.65
CA GLY A 33 2.61 -7.18 3.04
C GLY A 33 4.13 -7.04 3.21
N THR A 34 4.91 -7.09 2.13
CA THR A 34 6.34 -6.73 2.19
C THR A 34 6.52 -5.22 2.28
N ASP A 35 6.96 -4.75 3.45
CA ASP A 35 7.22 -3.32 3.68
C ASP A 35 8.65 -2.91 3.29
N TRP A 36 9.64 -3.77 3.53
CA TRP A 36 11.07 -3.48 3.31
C TRP A 36 11.63 -4.30 2.16
N LEU A 37 12.40 -3.65 1.31
CA LEU A 37 13.07 -4.27 0.16
C LEU A 37 14.59 -4.12 0.31
N GLU A 38 15.32 -5.13 -0.16
CA GLU A 38 16.76 -5.01 -0.35
C GLU A 38 17.05 -4.07 -1.52
N CYS A 39 17.95 -3.11 -1.31
CA CYS A 39 18.36 -2.18 -2.35
C CYS A 39 19.44 -2.81 -3.24
N PRO A 40 19.24 -2.93 -4.57
CA PRO A 40 20.26 -3.46 -5.46
C PRO A 40 21.50 -2.56 -5.61
N GLY A 41 21.39 -1.26 -5.28
CA GLY A 41 22.51 -0.33 -5.36
C GLY A 41 23.43 -0.32 -4.14
N CYS A 42 22.95 -0.67 -2.94
CA CYS A 42 23.77 -0.64 -1.72
C CYS A 42 23.64 -1.87 -0.81
N ALA A 43 22.87 -2.88 -1.22
CA ALA A 43 22.62 -4.13 -0.49
C ALA A 43 22.02 -3.99 0.92
N LEU A 44 21.51 -2.81 1.27
CA LEU A 44 20.82 -2.58 2.55
C LEU A 44 19.31 -2.81 2.40
N SER A 45 18.67 -3.37 3.44
CA SER A 45 17.20 -3.48 3.55
C SER A 45 16.58 -2.14 3.95
N LYS A 46 16.64 -1.19 3.01
CA LYS A 46 16.14 0.20 3.15
C LYS A 46 15.32 0.65 1.94
N GLY A 47 14.97 -0.28 1.05
CA GLY A 47 14.06 -0.06 -0.06
C GLY A 47 12.60 0.00 0.38
N ARG A 48 11.82 0.84 -0.29
CA ARG A 48 10.36 0.97 -0.15
C ARG A 48 9.72 1.05 -1.52
N PHE A 49 8.50 0.54 -1.66
CA PHE A 49 7.65 0.94 -2.79
C PHE A 49 7.36 2.44 -2.75
N ARG A 50 7.34 3.08 -3.92
CA ARG A 50 7.14 4.53 -4.12
C ARG A 50 5.66 4.91 -4.06
N GLY A 51 4.99 4.51 -2.98
CA GLY A 51 3.61 4.90 -2.69
C GLY A 51 2.58 3.76 -2.65
N PRO A 52 1.30 4.13 -2.43
CA PRO A 52 0.20 3.19 -2.40
C PRO A 52 -0.06 2.57 -3.77
N THR A 53 -0.84 1.49 -3.77
CA THR A 53 -1.37 0.90 -5.01
C THR A 53 -2.72 1.55 -5.28
N TYR A 54 -2.89 2.17 -6.45
CA TYR A 54 -4.13 2.78 -6.88
C TYR A 54 -4.80 1.97 -7.99
N PRO A 55 -6.13 2.06 -8.14
CA PRO A 55 -6.82 1.52 -9.31
C PRO A 55 -6.39 2.27 -10.58
N GLU A 56 -6.12 1.55 -11.66
CA GLU A 56 -5.66 2.17 -12.94
C GLU A 56 -6.78 2.94 -13.66
N HIS A 57 -8.03 2.52 -13.50
CA HIS A 57 -9.18 3.00 -14.28
C HIS A 57 -10.41 3.30 -13.40
N ASP A 58 -10.21 3.63 -12.13
CA ASP A 58 -11.30 3.95 -11.21
C ASP A 58 -11.05 5.27 -10.48
N GLN A 59 -12.11 5.83 -9.90
CA GLN A 59 -12.03 7.04 -9.11
C GLN A 59 -11.53 6.72 -7.70
N ILE A 60 -10.62 7.55 -7.21
CA ILE A 60 -10.18 7.51 -5.82
C ILE A 60 -10.89 8.64 -5.09
N PHE A 61 -11.57 8.29 -3.99
CA PHE A 61 -12.10 9.31 -3.12
C PHE A 61 -10.96 10.00 -2.36
N ILE A 62 -10.84 11.31 -2.55
CA ILE A 62 -9.84 12.16 -1.86
C ILE A 62 -10.62 13.12 -0.98
N CYS A 63 -10.28 13.16 0.31
CA CYS A 63 -10.86 14.14 1.23
C CYS A 63 -10.49 15.56 0.77
N GLU A 64 -11.32 16.57 1.04
CA GLU A 64 -11.02 17.96 0.70
C GLU A 64 -9.70 18.48 1.30
N CYS A 65 -9.20 17.85 2.37
CA CYS A 65 -7.88 18.13 2.93
C CYS A 65 -6.70 17.49 2.16
N GLY A 66 -6.96 16.78 1.06
CA GLY A 66 -5.96 16.14 0.21
C GLY A 66 -5.55 14.72 0.61
N ASN A 67 -6.11 14.17 1.69
CA ASN A 67 -5.76 12.83 2.18
C ASN A 67 -6.65 11.74 1.56
N ASP A 68 -6.05 10.60 1.25
CA ASP A 68 -6.65 9.44 0.57
C ASP A 68 -6.73 8.17 1.45
N LEU A 69 -6.17 8.21 2.66
CA LEU A 69 -6.26 7.13 3.66
C LEU A 69 -7.45 7.34 4.61
N PHE A 70 -8.28 6.33 4.85
CA PHE A 70 -9.45 6.46 5.72
C PHE A 70 -9.49 5.38 6.80
N VAL A 71 -9.95 5.76 7.99
CA VAL A 71 -10.30 4.82 9.05
C VAL A 71 -11.78 4.47 8.90
N LEU A 72 -12.09 3.18 8.79
CA LEU A 72 -13.47 2.68 8.69
C LEU A 72 -14.00 2.34 10.08
N SER A 73 -14.95 3.13 10.57
CA SER A 73 -15.73 2.85 11.78
C SER A 73 -17.05 2.18 11.40
N ARG A 74 -17.34 1.03 12.01
CA ARG A 74 -18.62 0.32 11.80
C ARG A 74 -19.85 1.12 12.25
N GLN A 75 -19.69 2.04 13.21
CA GLN A 75 -20.81 2.81 13.78
C GLN A 75 -21.01 4.16 13.09
N HIS A 76 -19.97 4.73 12.49
CA HIS A 76 -19.97 6.13 12.04
C HIS A 76 -19.54 6.33 10.58
N GLY A 77 -18.97 5.32 9.92
CA GLY A 77 -18.53 5.41 8.53
C GLY A 77 -17.04 5.72 8.38
N MET A 78 -16.70 6.56 7.39
CA MET A 78 -15.32 6.88 7.02
C MET A 78 -14.81 8.13 7.76
N LEU A 79 -13.73 7.99 8.53
CA LEU A 79 -13.03 9.12 9.15
C LEU A 79 -11.75 9.42 8.37
N CYS A 80 -11.55 10.70 8.02
CA CYS A 80 -10.24 11.15 7.55
C CYS A 80 -9.29 11.32 8.76
N PRO A 81 -8.21 10.53 8.88
CA PRO A 81 -7.27 10.64 9.99
C PRO A 81 -6.42 11.92 9.94
N ASN A 82 -6.36 12.59 8.78
CA ASN A 82 -5.61 13.83 8.62
C ASN A 82 -6.37 15.05 9.16
N CYS A 83 -7.64 15.24 8.78
CA CYS A 83 -8.44 16.40 9.20
C CYS A 83 -9.46 16.12 10.30
N GLY A 84 -9.73 14.85 10.63
CA GLY A 84 -10.69 14.46 11.68
C GLY A 84 -12.17 14.56 11.28
N LEU A 85 -12.49 14.86 10.02
CA LEU A 85 -13.87 14.96 9.55
C LEU A 85 -14.39 13.61 9.03
N TRP A 86 -15.65 13.31 9.35
CA TRP A 86 -16.39 12.17 8.79
C TRP A 86 -16.76 12.45 7.33
N GLN A 87 -16.48 11.50 6.46
CA GLN A 87 -16.65 11.61 5.01
C GLN A 87 -17.81 10.73 4.53
N ARG A 88 -18.49 11.19 3.49
CA ARG A 88 -19.60 10.47 2.83
C ARG A 88 -19.41 10.52 1.32
N PRO A 89 -18.65 9.57 0.74
CA PRO A 89 -18.26 9.63 -0.67
C PRO A 89 -19.39 9.30 -1.66
N TYR A 90 -20.56 8.87 -1.17
CA TYR A 90 -21.67 8.40 -2.00
C TYR A 90 -22.98 9.19 -1.79
N ASP A 91 -22.92 10.28 -1.00
CA ASP A 91 -24.06 11.18 -0.76
C ASP A 91 -24.14 12.28 -1.83
#